data_AF-A0A7Y7Z4V7-F1
#
_entry.id   AF-A0A7Y7Z4V7-F1
#
_cell.length_a   1.000
_cell.length_b   1.000
_cell.length_c   1.000
_cell.angle_alpha   90.00
_cell.angle_beta   90.00
_cell.angle_gamma   90.00
#
_symmetry.space_group_name_H-M   'P 1'
#
loop_
_entity.id
_entity.type
_entity.pdbx_description
1 polymer ?
#
loop_
_entity_poly.entity_id
_entity_poly.type
_entity_poly.pdbx_seq_one_letter_code
_entity_poly.pdbx_strand_id
1 'polypeptide(L)' 'MRLTRVYAEAVELFGGDERAALLWPNTPADYLSGQPAISPLHLSVMDPGARLIESRIRRTAHCIF' A
#
# COMPACT_ATOMS: atom_id res chain seq x y z
N MET A 1 3.05 1.30 14.51
CA MET A 1 1.73 1.88 14.17
C MET A 1 1.53 2.21 12.68
N ARG A 2 2.59 2.46 11.87
CA ARG A 2 2.43 2.80 10.44
C ARG A 2 1.98 1.60 9.59
N LEU A 3 2.68 0.47 9.70
CA LEU A 3 2.35 -0.76 8.99
C LEU A 3 0.92 -1.25 9.26
N THR A 4 0.50 -1.18 10.53
CA THR A 4 -0.87 -1.55 10.94
C THR A 4 -1.93 -0.65 10.31
N ARG A 5 -1.65 0.66 10.13
CA ARG A 5 -2.58 1.57 9.46
C ARG A 5 -2.66 1.29 7.96
N VAL A 6 -1.51 1.13 7.30
CA VAL A 6 -1.46 0.78 5.87
C VAL A 6 -2.20 -0.54 5.61
N TYR A 7 -2.02 -1.54 6.49
CA TYR A 7 -2.74 -2.80 6.40
C TYR A 7 -4.25 -2.62 6.58
N ALA A 8 -4.69 -1.89 7.60
CA ALA A 8 -6.11 -1.63 7.83
C ALA A 8 -6.75 -0.90 6.63
N GLU A 9 -6.09 0.12 6.07
CA GLU A 9 -6.57 0.81 4.87
C GLU A 9 -6.61 -0.12 3.64
N ALA A 10 -5.67 -1.07 3.52
CA ALA A 10 -5.69 -2.06 2.45
C ALA A 10 -6.85 -3.04 2.59
N VAL A 11 -7.16 -3.51 3.80
CA VAL A 11 -8.33 -4.40 4.05
C VAL A 11 -9.62 -3.72 3.59
N GLU A 12 -9.81 -2.45 3.96
CA GLU A 12 -10.97 -1.66 3.51
C GLU A 12 -10.99 -1.50 1.98
N LEU A 13 -9.84 -1.22 1.35
CA LEU A 13 -9.73 -1.08 -0.11
C LEU A 13 -10.15 -2.37 -0.85
N PHE A 14 -9.80 -3.53 -0.31
CA PHE A 14 -10.17 -4.83 -0.87
C PHE A 14 -11.56 -5.32 -0.40
N GLY A 15 -12.39 -4.46 0.19
CA GLY A 15 -13.76 -4.79 0.58
C GLY A 15 -13.84 -5.84 1.68
N GLY A 16 -12.85 -5.88 2.58
CA GLY A 16 -12.75 -6.88 3.64
C GLY A 16 -12.13 -8.22 3.22
N ASP A 17 -11.64 -8.36 1.98
CA ASP A 17 -10.85 -9.53 1.58
C ASP A 17 -9.46 -9.47 2.22
N GLU A 18 -9.35 -10.06 3.41
CA GLU A 18 -8.09 -10.14 4.17
C GLU A 18 -6.99 -10.88 3.39
N ARG A 19 -7.33 -11.84 2.53
CA ARG A 19 -6.33 -12.58 1.75
C ARG A 19 -5.71 -11.67 0.70
N ALA A 20 -6.51 -10.89 -0.01
CA ALA A 20 -6.01 -9.87 -0.93
C ALA A 20 -5.20 -8.80 -0.18
N ALA A 21 -5.67 -8.37 0.99
CA ALA A 21 -4.98 -7.39 1.84
C ALA A 21 -3.67 -7.91 2.45
N LEU A 22 -3.46 -9.23 2.53
CA LEU A 22 -2.17 -9.83 2.90
C LEU A 22 -1.24 -10.01 1.69
N LEU A 23 -1.78 -10.37 0.53
CA LEU A 23 -0.98 -10.63 -0.68
C LEU A 23 -0.46 -9.34 -1.31
N TRP A 24 -1.31 -8.33 -1.45
CA TRP A 24 -0.95 -7.09 -2.13
C TRP A 24 0.21 -6.34 -1.47
N PRO A 25 0.25 -6.13 -0.13
CA PRO A 25 1.37 -5.43 0.49
C PRO A 25 2.72 -6.13 0.33
N ASN A 26 2.72 -7.43 0.05
CA ASN A 26 3.93 -8.23 -0.17
C ASN A 26 4.33 -8.30 -1.65
N THR A 27 3.47 -7.84 -2.57
CA THR A 27 3.72 -7.91 -4.01
C THR A 27 4.54 -6.70 -4.47
N PRO A 28 5.76 -6.88 -5.01
CA PRO A 28 6.56 -5.77 -5.54
C PRO A 28 5.92 -5.13 -6.77
N ALA A 29 5.98 -3.80 -6.85
CA ALA A 29 5.58 -3.04 -8.04
C ALA A 29 6.35 -1.72 -8.15
N ASP A 30 6.11 -0.98 -9.23
CA ASP A 30 6.80 0.27 -9.53
C ASP A 30 6.13 1.45 -8.80
N TYR A 31 6.54 1.67 -7.56
CA TYR A 31 6.08 2.81 -6.74
C TYR A 31 6.98 4.04 -6.85
N LEU A 32 8.25 3.84 -7.21
CA LEU A 32 9.27 4.88 -7.27
C LEU A 32 9.89 4.90 -8.67
N SER A 33 9.84 6.06 -9.34
CA SER A 33 10.38 6.22 -10.69
C SER A 33 11.89 6.00 -10.70
N GLY A 34 12.37 5.16 -11.63
CA GLY A 34 13.79 4.86 -11.80
C GLY A 34 14.40 3.98 -10.72
N GLN A 35 13.59 3.42 -9.81
CA GLN A 35 14.05 2.47 -8.80
C GLN A 35 13.49 1.06 -9.07
N PRO A 36 14.14 0.00 -8.56
CA PRO A 36 13.61 -1.35 -8.63
C PRO A 36 12.24 -1.46 -7.98
N ALA A 37 11.44 -2.41 -8.47
CA ALA A 37 10.15 -2.76 -7.88
C ALA A 37 10.30 -3.06 -6.38
N ILE A 38 9.39 -2.52 -5.57
CA ILE A 38 9.42 -2.59 -4.12
C ILE A 38 8.01 -2.89 -3.61
N SER A 39 7.88 -3.72 -2.58
CA SER A 39 6.57 -4.04 -2.01
C SER A 39 6.06 -2.88 -1.15
N PRO A 40 4.73 -2.65 -1.08
CA PRO A 40 4.14 -1.66 -0.18
C PRO A 40 4.57 -1.84 1.27
N LEU A 41 4.70 -3.09 1.73
CA LEU A 41 5.14 -3.42 3.07
C LEU A 41 6.57 -2.92 3.34
N HIS A 42 7.50 -3.18 2.41
CA HIS A 42 8.88 -2.74 2.54
C HIS A 42 8.99 -1.21 2.46
N LEU A 43 8.24 -0.59 1.55
CA LEU A 43 8.22 0.85 1.40
C LEU A 43 7.68 1.55 2.66
N SER A 44 6.70 0.93 3.34
CA SER A 44 6.06 1.46 4.54
C SER A 44 6.90 1.34 5.82
N VAL A 45 8.10 0.73 5.75
CA VAL A 45 9.07 0.76 6.85
C VAL A 45 9.49 2.19 7.18
N MET A 46 9.59 3.04 6.14
CA MET A 46 9.95 4.45 6.27
C MET A 46 8.72 5.36 6.23
N ASP A 47 8.70 6.42 7.05
CA ASP A 47 7.57 7.37 7.11
C ASP A 47 7.13 7.94 5.76
N PRO A 48 8.04 8.40 4.87
CA PRO A 48 7.64 8.91 3.57
C PRO A 48 7.00 7.84 2.69
N GLY A 49 7.51 6.61 2.77
CA GLY A 49 6.99 5.49 2.01
C GLY A 49 5.60 5.04 2.48
N ALA A 50 5.36 5.01 3.80
CA ALA A 50 4.03 4.74 4.33
C ALA A 50 2.99 5.76 3.85
N ARG A 51 3.33 7.07 3.90
CA ARG A 51 2.45 8.14 3.40
C ARG A 51 2.18 8.04 1.91
N LEU A 52 3.16 7.60 1.11
CA LEU A 52 2.97 7.37 -0.32
C LEU A 52 1.94 6.25 -0.56
N ILE A 53 2.07 5.13 0.15
CA ILE A 53 1.13 4.01 0.01
C ILE A 53 -0.28 4.40 0.45
N GLU A 54 -0.44 5.07 1.59
CA GLU A 54 -1.74 5.58 2.06
C GLU A 54 -2.39 6.53 1.04
N SER A 55 -1.60 7.44 0.46
CA SER A 55 -2.08 8.33 -0.61
C SER A 55 -2.59 7.53 -1.80
N ARG A 56 -1.86 6.48 -2.20
CA ARG A 56 -2.26 5.61 -3.32
C ARG A 56 -3.53 4.81 -3.02
N ILE A 57 -3.67 4.28 -1.79
CA ILE A 57 -4.88 3.60 -1.34
C ILE A 57 -6.07 4.55 -1.41
N ARG A 58 -5.95 5.75 -0.81
CA ARG A 58 -7.03 6.76 -0.82
C ARG A 58 -7.42 7.17 -2.24
N ARG A 59 -6.44 7.42 -3.12
CA ARG A 59 -6.70 7.75 -4.52
C ARG A 59 -7.45 6.61 -5.24
N THR A 60 -7.02 5.36 -5.02
CA THR A 60 -7.67 4.18 -5.61
C THR A 60 -9.10 4.01 -5.10
N ALA A 61 -9.34 4.17 -3.79
CA ALA A 61 -10.68 4.10 -3.19
C ALA A 61 -11.65 5.15 -3.75
N HIS A 62 -11.12 6.28 -4.22
CA HIS A 62 -11.89 7.34 -4.87
C HIS A 62 -11.84 7.30 -6.40
N CYS A 63 -11.32 6.23 -7.01
CA CYS A 63 -11.15 6.07 -8.45
C CYS A 63 -10.35 7.21 -9.11
N ILE A 64 -9.34 7.74 -8.40
CA ILE A 64 -8.40 8.76 -8.87
C ILE A 64 -7.09 8.04 -9.25
N PHE A 65 -6.67 8.13 -10.50
CA PHE A 65 -5.49 7.45 -11.04
C PHE A 65 -4.33 8.44 -11.26
#